data_AF-A3F9Y5-F1
#
_entry.id   AF-A3F9Y5-F1
#
_cell.length_a   1.000
_cell.length_b   1.000
_cell.length_c   1.000
_cell.angle_alpha   90.00
_cell.angle_beta   90.00
_cell.angle_gamma   90.00
#
_symmetry.space_group_name_H-M   'P 1'
#
loop_
_entity.id
_entity.type
_entity.pdbx_description
1 polymer ?
#
loop_
_entity_poly.entity_id
_entity_poly.type
_entity_poly.pdbx_seq_one_letter_code
_entity_poly.pdbx_strand_id
1 'polypeptide(L)'
;MVRKEIFRMTDAEKDKFIAYLNLAKRTISQDYVIATGTYEQMNNGSNPLFADINVYDLFVWLHYYASRDAFVEGGNVWRDIDFAHEAPAFLPWHRYFLLLWEHEIQKVTEDENFTIPFW
;
A
#
# COMPACT_ATOMS: atom_id res chain seq x y z
N MET A 1 1.64 14.92 15.05
CA MET A 1 2.66 13.85 15.00
C MET A 1 3.87 14.35 14.21
N VAL A 2 5.08 13.84 14.51
CA VAL A 2 6.34 14.25 13.86
C VAL A 2 7.10 13.01 13.40
N ARG A 3 7.32 12.87 12.09
CA ARG A 3 8.17 11.81 11.53
C ARG A 3 9.63 12.10 11.88
N LYS A 4 10.34 11.10 12.44
CA LYS A 4 11.73 11.21 12.86
C LYS A 4 12.67 10.60 11.82
N GLU A 5 13.90 11.11 11.78
CA GLU A 5 15.00 10.49 11.06
C GLU A 5 15.40 9.19 11.79
N ILE A 6 15.57 8.08 11.07
CA ILE A 6 15.72 6.74 11.65
C ILE A 6 17.01 6.56 12.45
N PHE A 7 18.11 7.24 12.10
CA PHE A 7 19.38 7.16 12.85
C PHE A 7 19.35 7.97 14.15
N ARG A 8 18.43 8.95 14.27
CA ARG A 8 18.20 9.73 15.50
C ARG A 8 17.18 9.10 16.46
N MET A 9 16.59 7.97 16.10
CA MET A 9 15.69 7.22 16.98
C MET A 9 16.49 6.41 18.01
N THR A 10 15.90 6.26 19.20
CA THR A 10 16.38 5.33 20.23
C THR A 10 16.21 3.87 19.78
N ASP A 11 16.94 2.94 20.40
CA ASP A 11 16.83 1.51 20.07
C ASP A 11 15.40 0.99 20.30
N ALA A 12 14.74 1.43 21.38
CA ALA A 12 13.35 1.08 21.66
C ALA A 12 12.37 1.58 20.58
N GLU A 13 12.60 2.77 20.01
CA GLU A 13 11.79 3.29 18.90
C GLU A 13 12.01 2.50 17.61
N LYS A 14 13.25 2.08 17.33
CA LYS A 14 13.57 1.23 16.17
C LYS A 14 12.97 -0.17 16.32
N ASP A 15 13.09 -0.77 17.49
CA ASP A 15 12.49 -2.09 17.79
C ASP A 15 10.97 -2.03 17.65
N LYS A 16 10.34 -0.97 18.15
CA LYS A 16 8.90 -0.72 17.98
C LYS A 16 8.52 -0.62 16.50
N PHE A 17 9.27 0.15 15.71
CA PHE A 17 9.01 0.29 14.27
C PHE A 17 9.08 -1.07 13.56
N ILE A 18 10.13 -1.86 13.80
CA ILE A 18 10.30 -3.19 13.21
C ILE A 18 9.19 -4.15 13.67
N ALA A 19 8.82 -4.12 14.95
CA ALA A 19 7.72 -4.94 15.48
C ALA A 19 6.38 -4.60 14.79
N TYR A 20 6.11 -3.31 14.57
CA TYR A 20 4.88 -2.86 13.93
C TYR A 20 4.82 -3.24 12.44
N LEU A 21 5.93 -3.15 11.71
CA LEU A 21 6.00 -3.66 10.33
C LEU A 21 5.77 -5.17 10.26
N ASN A 22 6.34 -5.93 11.20
CA ASN A 22 6.13 -7.38 11.28
C ASN A 22 4.67 -7.74 11.61
N LEU A 23 4.03 -6.98 12.50
CA LEU A 23 2.61 -7.15 12.80
C LEU A 23 1.76 -6.86 11.56
N ALA A 24 1.98 -5.72 10.90
CA ALA A 24 1.28 -5.35 9.67
C ALA A 24 1.41 -6.41 8.56
N LYS A 25 2.57 -7.07 8.45
CA LYS A 25 2.79 -8.16 7.49
C LYS A 25 2.04 -9.45 7.82
N ARG A 26 1.60 -9.62 9.07
CA ARG A 26 0.91 -10.83 9.56
C ARG A 26 -0.57 -10.63 9.84
N THR A 27 -1.06 -9.39 9.81
CA THR A 27 -2.46 -9.07 10.06
C THR A 27 -3.20 -8.81 8.75
N ILE A 28 -4.30 -9.55 8.53
CA ILE A 28 -5.20 -9.33 7.40
C ILE A 28 -5.89 -7.96 7.54
N SER A 29 -5.86 -7.18 6.47
CA SER A 29 -6.57 -5.92 6.35
C SER A 29 -8.06 -6.13 6.57
N GLN A 30 -8.67 -5.31 7.44
CA GLN A 30 -10.10 -5.40 7.74
C GLN A 30 -10.96 -4.59 6.76
N ASP A 31 -10.37 -3.58 6.11
CA ASP A 31 -11.09 -2.63 5.26
C ASP A 31 -10.85 -2.84 3.77
N TYR A 32 -9.80 -3.59 3.40
CA TYR A 32 -9.39 -3.76 2.02
C TYR A 32 -9.13 -5.22 1.66
N VAL A 33 -9.62 -5.60 0.49
CA VAL A 33 -9.25 -6.80 -0.28
C VAL A 33 -8.68 -6.35 -1.62
N ILE A 34 -7.94 -7.22 -2.30
CA ILE A 34 -7.37 -6.91 -3.62
C ILE A 34 -8.09 -7.65 -4.72
N ALA A 35 -8.20 -7.02 -5.89
CA ALA A 35 -8.66 -7.69 -7.10
C ALA A 35 -7.61 -8.69 -7.59
N THR A 36 -8.03 -9.90 -7.93
CA THR A 36 -7.20 -10.97 -8.50
C THR A 36 -7.49 -11.24 -9.97
N GLY A 37 -8.46 -10.52 -10.55
CA GLY A 37 -8.80 -10.56 -11.97
C GLY A 37 -9.22 -9.20 -12.52
N THR A 38 -9.38 -9.11 -13.83
CA THR A 38 -9.88 -7.92 -14.52
C THR A 38 -11.39 -7.78 -14.37
N TYR A 39 -11.94 -6.59 -14.65
CA TYR A 39 -13.38 -6.35 -14.62
C TYR A 39 -14.16 -7.29 -15.56
N GLU A 40 -13.60 -7.60 -16.73
CA GLU A 40 -14.15 -8.57 -17.67
C GLU A 40 -14.17 -9.99 -17.08
N GLN A 41 -13.08 -10.43 -16.45
CA GLN A 41 -13.01 -11.73 -15.76
C GLN A 41 -14.00 -11.84 -14.60
N MET A 42 -14.38 -10.70 -14.00
CA MET A 42 -15.41 -10.63 -12.96
C MET A 42 -16.85 -10.62 -13.52
N ASN A 43 -17.04 -10.85 -14.82
CA ASN A 43 -18.34 -10.79 -15.49
C ASN A 43 -19.11 -9.49 -15.18
N ASN A 44 -18.45 -8.34 -15.40
CA ASN A 44 -18.99 -7.01 -15.11
C ASN A 44 -19.44 -6.83 -13.65
N GLY A 45 -18.77 -7.51 -12.72
CA GLY A 45 -19.00 -7.43 -11.28
C GLY A 45 -19.94 -8.50 -10.72
N SER A 46 -20.53 -9.37 -11.54
CA SER A 46 -21.41 -10.44 -11.03
C SER A 46 -20.65 -11.64 -10.47
N ASN A 47 -19.35 -11.78 -10.77
CA ASN A 47 -18.48 -12.84 -10.26
C ASN A 47 -17.25 -12.21 -9.60
N PRO A 48 -17.33 -11.80 -8.32
CA PRO A 48 -16.26 -11.05 -7.66
C PRO A 48 -14.98 -11.91 -7.51
N LEU A 49 -13.85 -11.39 -7.98
CA LEU A 49 -12.54 -12.02 -7.87
C LEU A 49 -11.65 -11.20 -6.93
N PHE A 50 -11.86 -11.36 -5.63
CA PHE A 50 -11.08 -10.69 -4.59
C PHE A 50 -10.38 -11.68 -3.68
N ALA A 51 -9.26 -11.26 -3.11
CA ALA A 51 -8.54 -12.02 -2.08
C ALA A 51 -8.20 -11.13 -0.89
N ASP A 52 -8.22 -11.74 0.30
CA ASP A 52 -7.69 -11.15 1.51
C ASP A 52 -6.20 -10.81 1.33
N ILE A 53 -5.77 -9.73 1.98
CA ILE A 53 -4.39 -9.28 1.96
C ILE A 53 -3.98 -8.79 3.34
N ASN A 54 -2.72 -8.97 3.73
CA ASN A 54 -2.22 -8.35 4.95
C ASN A 54 -1.94 -6.86 4.75
N VAL A 55 -1.92 -6.10 5.86
CA VAL A 55 -1.74 -4.65 5.84
C VAL A 55 -0.47 -4.27 5.09
N TYR A 56 0.66 -4.96 5.30
CA TYR A 56 1.91 -4.63 4.58
C TYR A 56 1.80 -4.88 3.08
N ASP A 57 1.27 -6.03 2.67
CA ASP A 57 1.15 -6.41 1.26
C ASP A 57 0.12 -5.59 0.51
N LEU A 58 -0.88 -5.01 1.18
CA LEU A 58 -1.77 -4.03 0.57
C LEU A 58 -0.98 -2.89 -0.08
N PHE A 59 0.04 -2.38 0.60
CA PHE A 59 0.88 -1.29 0.08
C PHE A 59 1.81 -1.76 -1.03
N VAL A 60 2.34 -2.98 -0.94
CA VAL A 60 3.07 -3.60 -2.05
C VAL A 60 2.17 -3.71 -3.29
N TRP A 61 0.93 -4.17 -3.10
CA TRP A 61 -0.03 -4.35 -4.17
C TRP A 61 -0.50 -3.02 -4.77
N LEU A 62 -0.77 -1.99 -3.96
CA LEU A 62 -1.18 -0.67 -4.45
C LEU A 62 -0.12 -0.05 -5.37
N HIS A 63 1.16 -0.16 -4.99
CA HIS A 63 2.27 0.34 -5.80
C HIS A 63 2.47 -0.48 -7.08
N TYR A 64 2.43 -1.81 -6.97
CA TYR A 64 2.45 -2.71 -8.12
C TYR A 64 1.31 -2.38 -9.10
N TYR A 65 0.09 -2.21 -8.61
CA TYR A 65 -1.08 -1.97 -9.43
C TYR A 65 -1.03 -0.62 -10.15
N ALA A 66 -0.41 0.39 -9.53
CA ALA A 66 -0.24 1.71 -10.14
C ALA A 66 0.91 1.76 -11.16
N SER A 67 1.93 0.91 -11.02
CA SER A 67 3.15 0.96 -11.85
C SER A 67 3.26 -0.16 -12.89
N ARG A 68 2.30 -1.09 -12.93
CA ARG A 68 2.25 -2.17 -13.93
C ARG A 68 1.72 -1.65 -15.27
N ASP A 69 2.04 -2.38 -16.34
CA ASP A 69 1.38 -2.22 -17.64
C ASP A 69 -0.15 -2.23 -17.51
N ALA A 70 -0.80 -1.31 -18.22
CA ALA A 70 -2.25 -1.16 -18.19
C ALA A 70 -2.92 -2.02 -19.26
N PHE A 71 -3.93 -2.79 -18.86
CA PHE A 71 -4.85 -3.39 -19.82
C PHE A 71 -5.73 -2.29 -20.42
N VAL A 72 -5.87 -2.29 -21.73
CA VAL A 72 -6.75 -1.37 -22.47
C VAL A 72 -7.73 -2.18 -23.32
N GLU A 73 -8.73 -1.50 -23.89
CA GLU A 73 -9.80 -2.16 -24.65
C GLU A 73 -9.27 -3.08 -25.77
N GLY A 74 -10.01 -4.16 -26.02
CA GLY A 74 -9.68 -5.14 -27.06
C GLY A 74 -8.56 -6.12 -26.68
N GLY A 75 -8.25 -6.29 -25.39
CA GLY A 75 -7.21 -7.22 -24.92
C GLY A 75 -5.78 -6.72 -25.16
N ASN A 76 -5.63 -5.44 -25.49
CA ASN A 76 -4.32 -4.82 -25.69
C ASN A 76 -3.69 -4.40 -24.35
N VAL A 77 -2.39 -4.18 -24.38
CA VAL A 77 -1.61 -3.72 -23.23
C VAL A 77 -0.92 -2.41 -23.60
N TRP A 78 -1.17 -1.36 -22.80
CA TRP A 78 -0.37 -0.16 -22.83
C TRP A 78 0.87 -0.39 -21.96
N ARG A 79 2.00 -0.58 -22.65
CA ARG A 79 3.31 -0.78 -22.03
C ARG A 79 3.95 0.54 -21.64
N ASP A 80 4.88 0.46 -20.69
CA ASP A 80 5.72 1.59 -20.27
C ASP A 80 4.89 2.79 -19.79
N ILE A 81 3.73 2.51 -19.19
CA ILE A 81 2.86 3.50 -18.55
C ILE A 81 2.97 3.32 -17.04
N ASP A 82 3.14 4.43 -16.33
CA ASP A 82 3.27 4.44 -14.88
C ASP A 82 2.37 5.52 -14.28
N PHE A 83 1.40 5.11 -13.46
CA PHE A 83 0.45 6.04 -12.81
C PHE A 83 0.98 6.62 -11.50
N ALA A 84 2.10 6.09 -10.98
CA ALA A 84 2.73 6.54 -9.75
C ALA A 84 4.06 7.28 -9.98
N HIS A 85 4.68 7.17 -11.16
CA HIS A 85 5.98 7.78 -11.50
C HIS A 85 5.95 8.53 -12.83
N GLU A 86 7.08 9.15 -13.17
CA GLU A 86 7.36 9.81 -14.46
C GLU A 86 6.35 10.91 -14.88
N ALA A 87 5.54 11.38 -13.93
CA ALA A 87 4.49 12.35 -14.14
C ALA A 87 4.34 13.26 -12.90
N PRO A 88 3.63 14.41 -13.03
CA PRO A 88 3.39 15.32 -11.90
C PRO A 88 2.70 14.68 -10.68
N ALA A 89 2.05 13.53 -10.88
CA ALA A 89 1.42 12.76 -9.81
C ALA A 89 2.43 12.05 -8.88
N PHE A 90 3.72 11.96 -9.24
CA PHE A 90 4.73 11.23 -8.46
C PHE A 90 4.74 11.60 -6.97
N LEU A 91 4.94 12.88 -6.65
CA LEU A 91 5.00 13.33 -5.25
C LEU A 91 3.65 13.25 -4.54
N PRO A 92 2.53 13.72 -5.13
CA PRO A 92 1.21 13.58 -4.49
C PRO A 92 0.79 12.12 -4.24
N TRP A 93 1.04 11.22 -5.19
CA TRP A 93 0.67 9.80 -5.09
C TRP A 93 1.44 9.14 -3.94
N HIS A 94 2.76 9.29 -3.90
CA HIS A 94 3.59 8.72 -2.82
C HIS A 94 3.31 9.35 -1.46
N ARG A 95 2.93 10.64 -1.41
CA ARG A 95 2.50 11.28 -0.18
C ARG A 95 1.24 10.62 0.38
N TYR A 96 0.22 10.41 -0.46
CA TYR A 96 -1.01 9.75 -0.02
C TYR A 96 -0.76 8.28 0.35
N PHE A 97 0.03 7.57 -0.45
CA PHE A 97 0.46 6.21 -0.17
C PHE A 97 1.05 6.05 1.25
N LEU A 98 1.99 6.92 1.63
CA LEU A 98 2.60 6.90 2.97
C LEU A 98 1.62 7.31 4.08
N LEU A 99 0.69 8.22 3.82
CA LEU A 99 -0.32 8.63 4.80
C LEU A 99 -1.32 7.50 5.08
N LEU A 100 -1.79 6.81 4.03
CA LEU A 100 -2.65 5.64 4.17
C LEU A 100 -1.90 4.52 4.91
N TRP A 101 -0.63 4.28 4.59
CA TRP A 101 0.16 3.25 5.26
C TRP A 101 0.37 3.50 6.74
N GLU A 102 0.74 4.73 7.10
CA GLU A 102 0.88 5.15 8.48
C GLU A 102 -0.44 4.94 9.23
N HIS A 103 -1.57 5.31 8.63
CA HIS A 103 -2.90 5.14 9.22
C HIS A 103 -3.29 3.67 9.44
N GLU A 104 -3.09 2.80 8.46
CA GLU A 104 -3.42 1.38 8.61
C GLU A 104 -2.52 0.69 9.65
N ILE A 105 -1.26 1.12 9.79
CA ILE A 105 -0.41 0.63 10.89
C ILE A 105 -0.91 1.15 12.23
N GLN A 106 -1.23 2.44 12.36
CA GLN A 106 -1.79 3.01 13.60
C GLN A 106 -3.01 2.23 14.08
N LYS A 107 -3.90 1.86 13.16
CA LYS A 107 -5.10 1.06 13.43
C LYS A 107 -4.75 -0.34 13.95
N VAL A 108 -3.88 -1.08 13.24
CA VAL A 108 -3.56 -2.46 13.62
C VAL A 108 -2.76 -2.56 14.91
N THR A 109 -2.05 -1.49 15.29
CA THR A 109 -1.25 -1.43 16.51
C THR A 109 -1.95 -0.71 17.65
N GLU A 110 -3.13 -0.14 17.41
CA GLU A 110 -3.85 0.74 18.35
C GLU A 110 -2.95 1.90 18.87
N ASP A 111 -2.06 2.41 18.02
CA ASP A 111 -1.13 3.47 18.37
C ASP A 111 -1.28 4.65 17.42
N GLU A 112 -2.20 5.56 17.74
CA GLU A 112 -2.48 6.77 16.95
C GLU A 112 -1.29 7.73 16.85
N ASN A 113 -0.25 7.57 17.68
CA ASN A 113 0.95 8.40 17.65
C ASN A 113 2.08 7.79 16.81
N PHE A 114 1.90 6.58 16.28
CA PHE A 114 2.88 5.96 15.41
C PHE A 114 3.11 6.82 14.17
N THR A 115 4.38 6.96 13.78
CA THR A 115 4.74 7.58 12.50
C THR A 115 5.81 6.78 11.79
N ILE A 116 5.76 6.78 10.46
CA ILE A 116 6.78 6.16 9.62
C ILE A 116 8.03 7.07 9.65
N PRO A 117 9.20 6.57 10.08
CA PRO A 117 10.43 7.35 10.07
C PRO A 117 10.94 7.56 8.64
N PHE A 118 11.88 8.48 8.47
CA PHE A 118 12.57 8.70 7.19
C PHE A 118 14.06 8.37 7.31
N TRP A 119 14.69 8.18 6.16
CA TRP A 119 16.12 7.97 5.98
C TRP A 119 16.73 9.16 5.25
#